data_AF-A0A4R0XV21-F1
#
_entry.id   AF-A0A4R0XV21-F1
#
_cell.length_a   1.000
_cell.length_b   1.000
_cell.length_c   1.000
_cell.angle_alpha   90.00
_cell.angle_beta   90.00
_cell.angle_gamma   90.00
#
_symmetry.space_group_name_H-M   'P 1'
#
loop_
_entity.id
_entity.type
_entity.pdbx_description
1 polymer ?
#
loop_
_entity_poly.entity_id
_entity_poly.type
_entity_poly.pdbx_seq_one_letter_code
_entity_poly.pdbx_strand_id
1 'polypeptide(L)'
;LEQNIDLITYPRKNMRVSLLPFSDEYHLRQRKRIETLIGLLKEKYHLVSSKHRAISGFLAGIFSSLCAYQLCQKNKPKIHVVRNLAYP
;
A
#
# COMPACT_ATOMS: atom_id res chain seq x y z
N LEU A 1 -9.71 26.98 2.99
CA LEU A 1 -9.66 25.52 2.77
C LEU A 1 -8.76 24.92 3.84
N GLU A 2 -9.23 24.98 5.08
CA GLU A 2 -8.56 24.44 6.26
C GLU A 2 -9.06 23.00 6.43
N GLN A 3 -8.46 22.07 5.68
CA GLN A 3 -8.70 20.67 5.97
C GLN A 3 -7.70 20.28 7.06
N ASN A 4 -8.21 19.94 8.25
CA ASN A 4 -7.48 19.30 9.36
C ASN A 4 -6.93 17.93 8.91
N ILE A 5 -6.01 17.94 7.95
CA ILE A 5 -5.36 16.76 7.41
C ILE A 5 -3.91 16.84 7.86
N ASP A 6 -3.53 15.92 8.74
CA ASP A 6 -2.14 15.74 9.12
C ASP A 6 -1.42 14.89 8.07
N LEU A 7 -0.25 15.37 7.61
CA LEU A 7 0.49 14.73 6.52
C LEU A 7 1.75 14.07 7.04
N ILE A 8 1.71 12.74 7.13
CA ILE A 8 2.82 11.95 7.66
C ILE A 8 3.79 11.57 6.54
N THR A 9 5.07 11.90 6.69
CA THR A 9 6.13 11.60 5.71
C THR A 9 7.41 11.09 6.36
N TYR A 10 8.28 10.43 5.59
CA TYR A 10 9.57 9.95 6.09
C TYR A 10 10.50 11.13 6.43
N PRO A 11 11.30 11.03 7.52
CA PRO A 11 12.28 12.04 7.85
C PRO A 11 13.35 12.15 6.75
N ARG A 12 13.69 13.37 6.36
CA ARG A 12 14.73 13.66 5.36
C ARG A 12 16.03 14.14 6.04
N LYS A 13 17.16 13.96 5.36
CA LYS A 13 18.52 14.25 5.87
C LYS A 13 18.72 15.67 6.46
N ASN A 14 17.95 16.67 6.01
CA ASN A 14 18.05 18.06 6.44
C ASN A 14 16.84 18.53 7.29
N MET A 15 16.05 17.60 7.85
CA MET A 15 14.96 17.95 8.76
C MET A 15 15.47 18.01 10.20
N ARG A 16 14.85 18.89 11.00
CA ARG A 16 15.03 18.87 12.45
C ARG A 16 14.55 17.51 12.97
N VAL A 17 15.32 16.91 13.88
CA VAL A 17 14.98 15.63 14.49
C VAL A 17 13.67 15.79 15.25
N SER A 18 12.60 15.21 14.73
CA SER A 18 11.30 15.11 15.41
C SER A 18 11.06 13.64 15.70
N LEU A 19 10.67 13.34 16.94
CA LEU A 19 10.19 12.01 17.29
C LEU A 19 8.82 11.83 16.63
N LEU A 20 8.74 10.89 15.68
CA LEU A 20 7.46 10.47 15.12
C LEU A 20 6.71 9.65 16.18
N PRO A 21 5.40 9.86 16.37
CA PRO A 21 4.62 8.98 17.21
C PRO A 21 4.64 7.56 16.63
N PHE A 22 4.53 6.56 17.51
CA PHE A 22 4.62 5.15 17.13
C PHE A 22 3.63 4.76 16.02
N SER A 23 2.43 5.37 16.00
CA SER A 23 1.41 5.16 14.97
C SER A 23 1.93 5.54 13.58
N ASP A 24 2.51 6.72 13.46
CA ASP A 24 3.04 7.26 12.21
C ASP A 24 4.22 6.45 11.69
N GLU A 25 5.14 6.09 12.57
CA GLU A 25 6.27 5.23 12.22
C GLU A 25 5.79 3.86 11.71
N TYR A 26 4.80 3.28 12.38
CA TYR A 26 4.20 2.03 11.97
C TYR A 26 3.53 2.13 10.59
N HIS A 27 2.74 3.17 10.34
CA HIS A 27 2.08 3.41 9.06
C HIS A 27 3.10 3.60 7.94
N LEU A 28 4.14 4.39 8.17
CA LEU A 28 5.26 4.57 7.24
C LEU A 28 5.98 3.24 6.96
N ARG A 29 6.16 2.36 7.94
CA ARG A 29 6.78 1.05 7.71
C ARG A 29 5.91 0.11 6.87
N GLN A 30 4.59 0.10 7.08
CA GLN A 30 3.68 -0.72 6.25
C GLN A 30 3.55 -0.18 4.82
N ARG A 31 3.60 1.14 4.64
CA ARG A 31 3.52 1.80 3.32
C ARG A 31 4.49 1.19 2.31
N LYS A 32 5.77 1.04 2.67
CA LYS A 32 6.78 0.43 1.79
C LYS A 32 6.38 -0.97 1.32
N ARG A 33 5.76 -1.77 2.20
CA ARG A 33 5.34 -3.15 1.88
C ARG A 33 4.16 -3.15 0.92
N ILE A 34 3.20 -2.25 1.14
CA ILE A 34 2.03 -2.07 0.28
C ILE A 34 2.46 -1.57 -1.11
N GLU A 35 3.33 -0.56 -1.18
CA GLU A 35 3.87 -0.05 -2.45
C GLU A 35 4.62 -1.13 -3.22
N THR A 36 5.47 -1.92 -2.54
CA THR A 36 6.17 -3.05 -3.16
C THR A 36 5.20 -4.09 -3.71
N LEU A 37 4.16 -4.44 -2.94
CA LEU A 37 3.14 -5.40 -3.35
C LEU A 37 2.36 -4.90 -4.58
N ILE A 38 1.92 -3.65 -4.56
CA ILE A 38 1.19 -3.03 -5.68
C ILE A 38 2.07 -2.94 -6.93
N GLY A 39 3.35 -2.58 -6.77
CA GLY A 39 4.31 -2.58 -7.88
C GLY A 39 4.42 -3.96 -8.52
N LEU A 40 4.59 -5.00 -7.71
CA LEU A 40 4.66 -6.39 -8.18
C LEU A 40 3.36 -6.85 -8.86
N LEU A 41 2.19 -6.47 -8.34
CA LEU A 41 0.91 -6.78 -8.97
C LEU A 41 0.75 -6.11 -10.34
N LYS A 42 1.19 -4.86 -10.47
CA LYS A 42 1.16 -4.14 -11.75
C LYS A 42 2.09 -4.78 -12.79
N GLU A 43 3.32 -5.09 -12.40
CA GLU A 43 4.35 -5.56 -13.33
C GLU A 43 4.18 -7.04 -13.70
N LYS A 44 3.96 -7.93 -12.72
CA LYS A 44 3.92 -9.38 -12.96
C LYS A 44 2.52 -9.93 -13.24
N TYR A 45 1.49 -9.30 -12.71
CA TYR A 45 0.11 -9.80 -12.78
C TYR A 45 -0.80 -8.92 -13.63
N HIS A 46 -0.23 -7.90 -14.29
CA HIS A 46 -0.93 -6.98 -15.18
C HIS A 46 -2.20 -6.37 -14.55
N LEU A 47 -2.15 -6.08 -13.24
CA LEU A 47 -3.27 -5.51 -12.47
C LEU A 47 -3.87 -4.28 -13.14
N VAL A 48 -3.03 -3.46 -13.77
CA VAL A 48 -3.46 -2.30 -14.56
C VAL A 48 -3.20 -2.64 -16.02
N SER A 49 -4.26 -2.99 -16.74
CA SER A 49 -4.22 -3.15 -18.20
C SER A 49 -4.85 -1.94 -18.87
N SER A 50 -4.20 -1.41 -19.91
CA SER A 50 -4.71 -0.28 -20.70
C SER A 50 -5.86 -0.65 -21.65
N LYS A 51 -6.21 -1.94 -21.73
CA LYS A 51 -7.08 -2.50 -22.79
C LYS A 51 -8.53 -2.78 -22.35
N HIS A 52 -8.99 -2.19 -21.25
CA HIS A 52 -10.37 -2.40 -20.81
C HIS A 52 -11.34 -1.47 -21.53
N ARG A 53 -12.29 -2.07 -22.26
CA ARG A 53 -13.35 -1.34 -22.98
C ARG A 53 -14.63 -1.15 -22.15
N ALA A 54 -14.67 -1.71 -20.93
CA ALA A 54 -15.79 -1.64 -19.99
C ALA A 54 -15.32 -1.80 -18.53
N ILE A 55 -16.07 -1.22 -17.58
CA ILE A 55 -15.77 -1.27 -16.13
C ILE A 55 -15.83 -2.70 -15.60
N SER A 56 -16.77 -3.52 -16.07
CA SER A 56 -16.89 -4.93 -15.68
C SER A 56 -15.62 -5.73 -16.03
N GLY A 57 -15.07 -5.53 -17.22
CA GLY A 57 -13.82 -6.16 -17.66
C GLY A 57 -12.60 -5.68 -16.87
N PHE A 58 -12.60 -4.41 -16.44
CA PHE A 58 -11.57 -3.88 -15.55
C PHE A 58 -11.62 -4.55 -14.17
N LEU A 59 -12.80 -4.62 -13.54
CA LEU A 59 -12.98 -5.29 -12.26
C LEU A 59 -12.60 -6.79 -12.34
N ALA A 60 -13.04 -7.48 -13.39
CA ALA A 60 -12.66 -8.87 -13.63
C ALA A 60 -11.14 -9.05 -13.77
N GLY A 61 -10.45 -8.12 -14.44
CA GLY A 61 -8.99 -8.09 -14.51
C GLY A 61 -8.33 -7.91 -13.14
N ILE A 62 -8.84 -7.00 -12.31
CA ILE A 62 -8.38 -6.82 -10.93
C ILE A 62 -8.54 -8.13 -10.14
N PHE A 63 -9.73 -8.71 -10.12
CA PHE A 63 -9.98 -9.95 -9.39
C PHE A 63 -9.11 -11.10 -9.87
N SER A 64 -8.97 -11.26 -11.20
CA SER A 64 -8.10 -12.29 -11.78
C SER A 64 -6.64 -12.10 -11.36
N SER A 65 -6.12 -10.87 -11.36
CA SER A 65 -4.74 -10.59 -10.94
C SER A 65 -4.51 -10.88 -9.45
N LEU A 66 -5.50 -10.60 -8.60
CA LEU A 66 -5.45 -10.92 -7.17
C LEU A 66 -5.50 -12.43 -6.92
N CYS A 67 -6.38 -13.15 -7.63
CA CYS A 67 -6.44 -14.61 -7.59
C CYS A 67 -5.13 -15.25 -8.07
N ALA A 68 -4.59 -14.77 -9.19
CA ALA A 68 -3.31 -15.23 -9.71
C ALA A 68 -2.16 -14.99 -8.72
N TYR A 69 -2.13 -13.83 -8.08
CA TYR A 69 -1.17 -13.56 -7.00
C TYR A 69 -1.34 -14.54 -5.83
N GLN A 70 -2.57 -14.79 -5.40
CA GLN A 70 -2.87 -15.71 -4.30
C GLN A 70 -2.44 -17.16 -4.60
N LEU A 71 -2.58 -17.62 -5.84
CA LEU A 71 -2.27 -18.99 -6.25
C LEU A 71 -0.79 -19.18 -6.61
N CYS A 72 -0.18 -18.22 -7.32
CA CYS A 72 1.18 -18.36 -7.84
C CYS A 72 2.26 -17.93 -6.84
N GLN A 73 1.97 -16.97 -5.95
CA GLN A 73 2.99 -16.44 -5.04
C GLN A 73 3.13 -17.31 -3.79
N LYS A 74 4.26 -18.01 -3.65
CA LYS A 74 4.55 -18.84 -2.45
C LYS A 74 5.02 -18.01 -1.24
N ASN A 75 5.85 -16.98 -1.48
CA ASN A 75 6.40 -16.11 -0.43
C ASN A 75 5.61 -14.80 -0.35
N LYS A 76 4.56 -14.79 0.47
CA LYS A 76 3.69 -13.62 0.65
C LYS A 76 4.19 -12.74 1.80
N PRO A 77 4.31 -11.41 1.62
CA PRO A 77 4.65 -10.52 2.71
C PRO A 77 3.49 -10.50 3.73
N LYS A 78 3.77 -10.90 4.97
CA LYS A 78 2.79 -10.87 6.06
C LYS A 78 2.64 -9.46 6.61
N ILE A 79 1.58 -8.75 6.25
CA ILE A 79 1.25 -7.47 6.88
C ILE A 79 0.69 -7.79 8.26
N HIS A 80 1.43 -7.40 9.30
CA HIS A 80 0.89 -7.47 10.66
C HIS A 80 -0.09 -6.32 10.80
N VAL A 81 -1.22 -6.55 11.45
CA VAL A 81 -2.20 -5.50 11.76
C VAL A 81 -2.19 -5.34 13.27
N VAL A 82 -1.71 -4.19 13.74
CA VAL A 82 -1.77 -3.82 15.14
C VAL A 82 -3.18 -3.29 15.40
N ARG A 83 -3.94 -3.96 16.28
CA ARG A 83 -5.36 -3.66 16.55
C ARG A 83 -5.56 -2.37 17.33
N ASN A 84 -4.59 -1.96 18.15
CA ASN A 84 -4.65 -0.77 19.00
C ASN A 84 -3.48 0.17 18.67
N LEU A 85 -3.52 0.81 17.50
CA LEU A 85 -2.74 2.03 17.27
C LEU A 85 -3.57 3.17 17.85
N ALA A 86 -3.45 3.40 19.16
CA ALA A 86 -4.06 4.58 19.75
C ALA A 86 -3.41 5.81 19.10
N TYR A 87 -4.18 6.55 18.31
CA TYR A 87 -3.84 7.94 18.02
C TYR A 87 -4.00 8.71 19.34
N PRO A 88 -3.02 9.56 19.72
CA PRO A 88 -3.24 10.50 20.81
C PRO A 88 -4.40 11.45 20.50
#